data_AF-A0A3D4RWP4-F1
#
_entry.id   AF-A0A3D4RWP4-F1
#
_cell.length_a   1.000
_cell.length_b   1.000
_cell.length_c   1.000
_cell.angle_alpha   90.00
_cell.angle_beta   90.00
_cell.angle_gamma   90.00
#
_symmetry.space_group_name_H-M   'P 1'
#
loop_
_entity.id
_entity.type
_entity.pdbx_description
1 polymer ?
#
loop_
_entity_poly.entity_id
_entity_poly.type
_entity_poly.pdbx_seq_one_letter_code
_entity_poly.pdbx_strand_id
1 'polypeptide(L)'
;MNDTLNRIKARRDKAAEKRLTEMQQRAETERKRCEAAKPLFDAFNDIRHVLVKVSVLQGIWPEDYHDRDDRAQALVTDILGGPAQPYGIKFRIPGGYRRLQVEVLDDGSLNYVVIRESPGGRPYVANYRNAEQWLESFYGAMGSLLEL
;
A
#
# COMPACT_ATOMS: atom_id res chain seq x y z
N MET A 1 -38.26 30.63 -24.17
CA MET A 1 -37.14 30.02 -23.42
C MET A 1 -36.18 29.42 -24.44
N ASN A 2 -34.90 29.82 -24.45
CA ASN A 2 -33.97 29.53 -25.56
C ASN A 2 -33.45 28.08 -25.49
N ASP A 3 -33.67 27.29 -26.54
CA ASP A 3 -33.32 25.87 -26.61
C ASP A 3 -31.82 25.61 -26.38
N THR A 4 -30.97 26.55 -26.81
CA THR A 4 -29.52 26.49 -26.60
C THR A 4 -29.13 26.61 -25.12
N LEU A 5 -29.81 27.46 -24.34
CA LEU A 5 -29.56 27.60 -22.90
C LEU A 5 -29.99 26.35 -22.13
N ASN A 6 -31.10 25.72 -22.54
CA ASN A 6 -31.56 24.47 -21.95
C ASN A 6 -30.57 23.32 -22.20
N ARG A 7 -30.00 23.21 -23.41
CA ARG A 7 -28.97 22.21 -23.74
C ARG A 7 -27.67 22.42 -22.95
N ILE A 8 -27.26 23.66 -22.73
CA ILE A 8 -26.08 23.99 -21.91
C ILE A 8 -26.31 23.56 -20.46
N LYS A 9 -27.48 23.90 -19.89
CA LYS A 9 -27.84 23.52 -18.52
C LYS A 9 -27.88 22.00 -18.34
N ALA A 10 -28.55 21.28 -19.25
CA ALA A 10 -28.61 19.82 -19.23
C ALA A 10 -27.23 19.14 -19.33
N ARG A 11 -26.30 19.68 -20.14
CA ARG A 11 -24.92 19.16 -20.21
C ARG A 11 -24.13 19.41 -18.93
N ARG A 12 -24.30 20.59 -18.31
CA ARG A 12 -23.67 20.92 -17.03
C ARG A 12 -24.18 20.00 -15.92
N ASP A 13 -25.49 19.77 -15.86
CA ASP A 13 -26.12 18.93 -14.84
C ASP A 13 -25.67 17.46 -14.99
N LYS A 14 -25.67 16.92 -16.21
CA LYS A 14 -25.11 15.57 -16.49
C LYS A 14 -23.63 15.43 -16.13
N ALA A 15 -22.84 16.47 -16.39
CA ALA A 15 -21.43 16.47 -16.01
C ALA A 15 -21.24 16.53 -14.48
N ALA A 16 -22.10 17.24 -13.77
CA ALA A 16 -22.10 17.30 -12.32
C ALA A 16 -22.52 15.97 -11.69
N GLU A 17 -23.59 15.34 -12.19
CA GLU A 17 -24.04 14.01 -11.77
C GLU A 17 -22.93 12.96 -11.99
N LYS A 18 -22.31 12.96 -13.18
CA LYS A 18 -21.20 12.04 -13.48
C LYS A 18 -20.04 12.22 -12.50
N ARG A 19 -19.65 13.46 -12.19
CA ARG A 19 -18.59 13.75 -11.21
C ARG A 19 -18.96 13.28 -9.81
N LEU A 20 -20.22 13.47 -9.40
CA LEU A 20 -20.69 13.02 -8.09
C LEU A 20 -20.61 11.49 -7.98
N THR A 21 -21.09 10.77 -8.99
CA THR A 21 -21.03 9.30 -9.03
C THR A 21 -19.60 8.79 -9.04
N GLU A 22 -18.71 9.39 -9.84
CA GLU A 22 -17.29 9.03 -9.86
C GLU A 22 -16.61 9.29 -8.51
N MET A 23 -16.93 10.40 -7.84
CA MET A 23 -16.41 10.70 -6.51
C MET A 23 -16.89 9.68 -5.46
N GLN A 24 -18.17 9.29 -5.50
CA GLN A 24 -18.72 8.29 -4.59
C GLN A 24 -18.08 6.92 -4.82
N GLN A 25 -17.95 6.49 -6.08
CA GLN A 25 -17.28 5.23 -6.44
C GLN A 25 -15.82 5.21 -6.01
N ARG A 26 -15.09 6.32 -6.17
CA ARG A 26 -13.73 6.44 -5.66
C ARG A 26 -13.71 6.31 -4.15
N ALA A 27 -14.48 7.10 -3.43
CA ALA A 27 -14.52 7.05 -1.96
C ALA A 27 -14.86 5.64 -1.43
N GLU A 28 -15.79 4.94 -2.09
CA GLU A 28 -16.14 3.56 -1.75
C GLU A 28 -14.97 2.59 -2.03
N THR A 29 -14.31 2.74 -3.17
CA THR A 29 -13.11 1.97 -3.54
C THR A 29 -12.00 2.19 -2.53
N GLU A 30 -11.75 3.43 -2.14
CA GLU A 30 -10.70 3.80 -1.18
C GLU A 30 -10.99 3.25 0.22
N ARG A 31 -12.23 3.34 0.67
CA ARG A 31 -12.67 2.71 1.93
C ARG A 31 -12.49 1.19 1.88
N LYS A 32 -12.90 0.56 0.77
CA LYS A 32 -12.83 -0.90 0.60
C LYS A 32 -11.41 -1.42 0.67
N ARG A 33 -10.45 -0.79 -0.02
CA ARG A 33 -9.03 -1.17 0.07
C ARG A 33 -8.45 -0.91 1.47
N CYS A 34 -8.88 0.16 2.14
CA CYS A 34 -8.42 0.50 3.49
C CYS A 34 -8.89 -0.54 4.52
N GLU A 35 -10.17 -0.91 4.48
CA GLU A 35 -10.73 -1.94 5.36
C GLU A 35 -10.05 -3.30 5.13
N ALA A 36 -9.83 -3.67 3.86
CA ALA A 36 -9.15 -4.91 3.51
C ALA A 36 -7.66 -4.93 3.89
N ALA A 37 -7.00 -3.77 3.95
CA ALA A 37 -5.60 -3.67 4.34
C ALA A 37 -5.40 -3.68 5.86
N LYS A 38 -6.46 -3.47 6.66
CA LYS A 38 -6.38 -3.37 8.13
C LYS A 38 -5.57 -4.51 8.78
N PRO A 39 -5.73 -5.80 8.42
CA PRO A 39 -4.94 -6.87 9.01
C PRO A 39 -3.42 -6.71 8.86
N LEU A 40 -2.95 -6.11 7.76
CA LEU A 40 -1.52 -5.82 7.56
C LEU A 40 -1.03 -4.79 8.58
N PHE A 41 -1.82 -3.76 8.85
CA PHE A 41 -1.46 -2.72 9.81
C PHE A 41 -1.52 -3.21 11.24
N ASP A 42 -2.52 -4.04 11.57
CA ASP A 42 -2.61 -4.68 12.88
C ASP A 42 -1.38 -5.58 13.10
N ALA A 43 -1.05 -6.46 12.14
CA ALA A 43 0.13 -7.31 12.19
C ALA A 43 1.45 -6.52 12.26
N PHE A 44 1.54 -5.40 11.56
CA PHE A 44 2.71 -4.53 11.63
C PHE A 44 2.82 -3.81 12.98
N ASN A 45 1.71 -3.35 13.56
CA ASN A 45 1.69 -2.72 14.87
C ASN A 45 2.18 -3.67 15.97
N ASP A 46 1.93 -4.97 15.85
CA ASP A 46 2.41 -5.97 16.81
C ASP A 46 3.95 -6.09 16.80
N ILE A 47 4.60 -5.82 15.66
CA ILE A 47 6.05 -6.04 15.48
C ILE A 47 6.86 -4.75 15.30
N ARG A 48 6.22 -3.58 15.21
CA ARG A 48 6.88 -2.30 14.86
C ARG A 48 8.05 -1.90 15.76
N HIS A 49 8.08 -2.42 16.99
CA HIS A 49 9.11 -2.17 18.00
C HIS A 49 10.11 -3.33 18.13
N VAL A 50 10.00 -4.38 17.32
CA VAL A 50 10.97 -5.48 17.28
C VAL A 50 12.24 -5.01 16.59
N LEU A 51 13.38 -5.55 17.03
CA LEU A 51 14.70 -5.22 16.48
C LEU A 51 14.87 -5.82 15.08
N VAL A 52 15.56 -5.07 14.21
CA VAL A 52 15.97 -5.47 12.87
C VAL A 52 17.36 -6.10 12.95
N LYS A 53 17.60 -7.14 12.16
CA LYS A 53 18.92 -7.79 12.12
C LYS A 53 20.01 -6.82 11.74
N VAL A 54 21.16 -6.88 12.41
CA VAL A 54 22.30 -6.01 12.10
C VAL A 54 22.74 -6.16 10.64
N SER A 55 22.76 -7.39 10.11
CA SER A 55 23.10 -7.67 8.71
C SER A 55 22.12 -7.03 7.72
N VAL A 56 20.86 -6.86 8.11
CA VAL A 56 19.84 -6.18 7.32
C VAL A 56 20.09 -4.67 7.33
N LEU A 57 20.38 -4.08 8.50
CA LEU A 57 20.71 -2.66 8.61
C LEU A 57 21.96 -2.32 7.79
N GLN A 58 23.02 -3.12 7.89
CA GLN A 58 24.23 -2.99 7.06
C GLN A 58 23.94 -3.10 5.56
N GLY A 59 23.03 -4.00 5.17
CA GLY A 59 22.64 -4.17 3.77
C GLY A 59 21.79 -3.02 3.21
N ILE A 60 21.18 -2.21 4.07
CA ILE A 60 20.37 -1.04 3.68
C ILE A 60 21.19 0.26 3.78
N TRP A 61 21.99 0.40 4.83
CA TRP A 61 22.74 1.60 5.21
C TRP A 61 24.20 1.27 5.54
N PRO A 62 25.01 0.84 4.54
CA PRO A 62 26.33 0.30 4.82
C PRO A 62 27.28 1.31 5.48
N GLU A 63 27.13 2.60 5.20
CA GLU A 63 28.02 3.63 5.75
C GLU A 63 27.63 4.10 7.17
N ASP A 64 26.36 4.03 7.55
CA ASP A 64 25.85 4.69 8.77
C ASP A 64 24.84 3.87 9.58
N TYR A 65 24.75 2.55 9.37
CA TYR A 65 23.77 1.70 10.06
C TYR A 65 23.80 1.79 11.59
N HIS A 66 24.96 2.11 12.18
CA HIS A 66 25.12 2.28 13.63
C HIS A 66 24.33 3.46 14.21
N ASP A 67 24.04 4.47 13.38
CA ASP A 67 23.34 5.70 13.78
C ASP A 67 21.83 5.64 13.45
N ARG A 68 21.36 4.53 12.86
CA ARG A 68 19.97 4.34 12.44
C ARG A 68 19.13 3.74 13.57
N ASP A 69 17.84 4.06 13.57
CA ASP A 69 16.85 3.34 14.39
C ASP A 69 16.84 1.87 13.94
N ASP A 70 17.03 0.96 14.90
CA ASP A 70 17.16 -0.48 14.70
C ASP A 70 15.81 -1.20 14.84
N ARG A 71 14.70 -0.47 14.97
CA ARG A 71 13.35 -1.02 15.10
C ARG A 71 12.70 -1.23 13.73
N ALA A 72 11.80 -2.21 13.64
CA ALA A 72 11.08 -2.54 12.40
C ALA A 72 10.40 -1.31 11.75
N GLN A 73 9.92 -0.36 12.56
CA GLN A 73 9.35 0.90 12.06
C GLN A 73 10.32 1.75 11.23
N ALA A 74 11.63 1.68 11.48
CA ALA A 74 12.64 2.39 10.72
C ALA A 74 12.75 1.90 9.27
N LEU A 75 12.27 0.67 9.01
CA LEU A 75 12.20 0.13 7.65
C LEU A 75 11.04 0.71 6.84
N VAL A 76 10.01 1.28 7.47
CA VAL A 76 8.87 1.85 6.74
C VAL A 76 9.28 3.14 6.05
N THR A 77 9.15 3.16 4.72
CA THR A 77 9.45 4.34 3.91
C THR A 77 8.21 5.09 3.47
N ASP A 78 7.06 4.40 3.39
CA ASP A 78 5.80 5.03 2.98
C ASP A 78 4.59 4.21 3.44
N ILE A 79 3.49 4.92 3.73
CA ILE A 79 2.16 4.37 3.97
C ILE A 79 1.27 4.77 2.80
N LEU A 80 0.92 3.80 1.98
CA LEU A 80 0.19 4.02 0.73
C LEU A 80 -1.26 4.40 1.02
N GLY A 81 -1.76 5.41 0.34
CA GLY A 81 -3.10 5.98 0.60
C GLY A 81 -3.12 7.04 1.70
N GLY A 82 -1.97 7.30 2.33
CA GLY A 82 -1.85 8.29 3.38
C GLY A 82 -2.49 7.86 4.70
N PRO A 83 -2.44 8.72 5.73
CA PRO A 83 -2.84 8.36 7.08
C PRO A 83 -4.36 8.17 7.26
N ALA A 84 -5.17 8.76 6.39
CA ALA A 84 -6.63 8.70 6.52
C ALA A 84 -7.25 7.42 5.97
N GLN A 85 -6.72 6.90 4.84
CA GLN A 85 -7.23 5.69 4.20
C GLN A 85 -6.07 4.81 3.70
N PRO A 86 -5.26 4.29 4.63
CA PRO A 86 -4.08 3.53 4.29
C PRO A 86 -4.48 2.18 3.68
N TYR A 87 -3.86 1.81 2.57
CA TYR A 87 -4.13 0.55 1.86
C TYR A 87 -2.89 -0.30 1.62
N GLY A 88 -1.74 0.12 2.12
CA GLY A 88 -0.51 -0.65 2.02
C GLY A 88 0.69 0.01 2.69
N ILE A 89 1.77 -0.77 2.81
CA ILE A 89 3.01 -0.36 3.45
C ILE A 89 4.17 -0.61 2.48
N LYS A 90 5.09 0.35 2.39
CA LYS A 90 6.37 0.20 1.69
C LYS A 90 7.50 0.14 2.70
N PHE A 91 8.29 -0.94 2.62
CA PHE A 91 9.48 -1.19 3.41
C PHE A 91 10.74 -1.01 2.58
N ARG A 92 11.79 -0.51 3.22
CA ARG A 92 13.16 -0.65 2.74
C ARG A 92 13.69 -2.02 3.13
N ILE A 93 14.33 -2.69 2.18
CA ILE A 93 14.97 -3.99 2.39
C ILE A 93 16.37 -3.96 1.76
N PRO A 94 17.26 -4.90 2.09
CA PRO A 94 18.54 -5.00 1.42
C PRO A 94 18.36 -5.13 -0.10
N GLY A 95 19.05 -4.27 -0.83
CA GLY A 95 18.97 -4.23 -2.29
C GLY A 95 17.65 -3.71 -2.87
N GLY A 96 16.84 -2.96 -2.12
CA GLY A 96 15.70 -2.23 -2.69
C GLY A 96 14.52 -1.99 -1.74
N TYR A 97 13.31 -2.22 -2.24
CA TYR A 97 12.08 -2.00 -1.49
C TYR A 97 11.11 -3.17 -1.63
N ARG A 98 10.27 -3.35 -0.61
CA ARG A 98 9.14 -4.28 -0.67
C ARG A 98 7.86 -3.52 -0.34
N ARG A 99 6.83 -3.72 -1.15
CA ARG A 99 5.54 -3.07 -1.01
C ARG A 99 4.47 -4.13 -0.85
N LEU A 100 3.58 -3.96 0.12
CA LEU A 100 2.38 -4.77 0.28
C LEU A 100 1.20 -3.82 0.21
N GLN A 101 0.27 -4.07 -0.70
CA GLN A 101 -0.88 -3.18 -0.91
C GLN A 101 -2.13 -3.94 -1.35
N VAL A 102 -3.28 -3.32 -1.14
CA VAL A 102 -4.56 -3.79 -1.66
C VAL A 102 -4.98 -2.93 -2.85
N GLU A 103 -5.39 -3.61 -3.91
CA GLU A 103 -5.99 -3.02 -5.11
C GLU A 103 -7.43 -3.52 -5.26
N VAL A 104 -8.27 -2.70 -5.89
CA VAL A 104 -9.61 -3.09 -6.33
C VAL A 104 -9.56 -3.18 -7.85
N LEU A 105 -9.93 -4.32 -8.40
CA LEU A 105 -9.97 -4.54 -9.85
C LEU A 105 -11.21 -3.91 -10.47
N ASP A 106 -11.25 -3.89 -11.81
CA ASP A 106 -12.38 -3.34 -12.58
C ASP A 106 -13.71 -4.05 -12.31
N ASP A 107 -13.67 -5.32 -11.90
CA ASP A 107 -14.84 -6.11 -11.49
C ASP A 107 -15.27 -5.86 -10.02
N GLY A 108 -14.57 -4.95 -9.34
CA GLY A 108 -14.77 -4.64 -7.93
C GLY A 108 -14.17 -5.67 -6.97
N SER A 109 -13.55 -6.75 -7.45
CA SER A 109 -12.87 -7.74 -6.59
C SER A 109 -11.61 -7.16 -5.97
N LEU A 110 -11.21 -7.71 -4.81
CA LEU A 110 -9.96 -7.37 -4.17
C LEU A 110 -8.80 -8.14 -4.81
N ASN A 111 -7.68 -7.46 -4.93
CA ASN A 111 -6.39 -8.02 -5.32
C ASN A 111 -5.34 -7.58 -4.31
N TYR A 112 -4.74 -8.54 -3.62
CA TYR A 112 -3.69 -8.28 -2.64
C TYR A 112 -2.35 -8.43 -3.32
N VAL A 113 -1.53 -7.39 -3.29
CA VAL A 113 -0.32 -7.30 -4.12
C VAL A 113 0.90 -7.21 -3.21
N VAL A 114 1.93 -8.00 -3.55
CA VAL A 114 3.27 -7.86 -3.01
C VAL A 114 4.20 -7.52 -4.16
N ILE A 115 4.97 -6.45 -4.01
CA ILE A 115 5.92 -6.00 -5.01
C ILE A 115 7.30 -5.94 -4.37
N ARG A 116 8.30 -6.53 -5.04
CA ARG A 116 9.71 -6.36 -4.71
C ARG A 116 10.37 -5.53 -5.80
N GLU A 117 10.86 -4.36 -5.42
CA GLU A 117 11.58 -3.43 -6.27
C GLU A 117 13.09 -3.58 -6.01
N SER A 118 13.89 -3.75 -7.06
CA SER A 118 15.35 -3.79 -6.98
C SER A 118 15.96 -2.71 -7.88
N PRO A 119 17.08 -2.07 -7.51
CA PRO A 119 17.78 -1.13 -8.37
C PRO A 119 18.11 -1.75 -9.73
N GLY A 120 17.66 -1.10 -10.82
CA GLY A 120 17.97 -1.51 -12.19
C GLY A 120 17.25 -2.75 -12.71
N GLY A 121 16.35 -3.36 -11.92
CA GLY A 121 15.61 -4.57 -12.30
C GLY A 121 14.12 -4.33 -12.54
N ARG A 122 13.47 -5.26 -13.26
CA ARG A 122 12.01 -5.30 -13.33
C ARG A 122 11.46 -5.74 -11.95
N PRO A 123 10.46 -5.03 -11.39
CA PRO A 123 9.86 -5.44 -10.13
C PRO A 123 9.25 -6.84 -10.22
N TYR A 124 9.46 -7.65 -9.18
CA TYR A 124 8.72 -8.88 -9.01
C TYR A 124 7.39 -8.57 -8.36
N VAL A 125 6.30 -9.07 -8.95
CA VAL A 125 4.92 -8.82 -8.49
C VAL A 125 4.25 -10.15 -8.23
N ALA A 126 3.76 -10.34 -7.01
CA ALA A 126 2.89 -11.44 -6.62
C ALA A 126 1.50 -10.90 -6.30
N ASN A 127 0.47 -11.59 -6.79
CA ASN A 127 -0.94 -11.23 -6.61
C ASN A 127 -1.64 -12.37 -5.89
N TYR A 128 -2.45 -12.03 -4.89
CA TYR A 128 -3.23 -12.97 -4.10
C TYR A 128 -4.69 -12.56 -4.11
N ARG A 129 -5.57 -13.55 -4.11
CA ARG A 129 -7.03 -13.35 -3.94
C ARG A 129 -7.46 -13.52 -2.49
N ASN A 130 -6.59 -14.05 -1.64
CA ASN A 130 -6.81 -14.29 -0.23
C ASN A 130 -5.88 -13.39 0.60
N ALA A 131 -6.46 -12.69 1.59
CA ALA A 131 -5.73 -11.87 2.54
C ALA A 131 -4.72 -12.67 3.38
N GLU A 132 -5.04 -13.91 3.76
CA GLU A 132 -4.19 -14.76 4.58
C GLU A 132 -2.87 -15.09 3.88
N GLN A 133 -2.90 -15.51 2.61
CA GLN A 133 -1.68 -15.78 1.84
C GLN A 133 -0.82 -14.53 1.63
N TRP A 134 -1.46 -13.37 1.52
CA TRP A 134 -0.79 -12.08 1.46
C TRP A 134 -0.12 -11.72 2.80
N LEU A 135 -0.79 -11.98 3.93
CA LEU A 135 -0.21 -11.82 5.27
C LEU A 135 0.92 -12.82 5.54
N GLU A 136 0.82 -14.07 5.08
CA GLU A 136 1.94 -15.02 5.15
C GLU A 136 3.17 -14.50 4.41
N SER A 137 2.97 -13.80 3.29
CA SER A 137 4.06 -13.13 2.58
C SER A 137 4.66 -11.96 3.36
N PHE A 138 3.85 -11.27 4.17
CA PHE A 138 4.32 -10.26 5.11
C PHE A 138 5.14 -10.90 6.24
N TYR A 139 4.62 -11.92 6.91
CA TYR A 139 5.31 -12.61 8.00
C TYR A 139 6.62 -13.25 7.53
N GLY A 140 6.62 -13.91 6.36
CA GLY A 140 7.83 -14.45 5.76
C GLY A 140 8.86 -13.37 5.43
N ALA A 141 8.42 -12.18 5.00
CA ALA A 141 9.32 -11.05 4.81
C ALA A 141 9.90 -10.59 6.15
N MET A 142 9.06 -10.37 7.16
CA MET A 142 9.49 -9.85 8.47
C MET A 142 10.40 -10.84 9.20
N GLY A 143 10.15 -12.15 9.13
CA GLY A 143 11.05 -13.16 9.70
C GLY A 143 12.45 -13.18 9.07
N SER A 144 12.57 -12.75 7.81
CA SER A 144 13.90 -12.56 7.20
C SER A 144 14.60 -11.30 7.72
N LEU A 145 13.85 -10.27 8.15
CA LEU A 145 14.36 -8.94 8.49
C LEU A 145 14.61 -8.73 9.99
N LEU A 146 13.80 -9.35 10.85
CA LEU A 146 13.74 -9.08 12.28
C LEU A 146 14.51 -10.11 13.11
N GLU A 147 15.09 -9.65 14.23
CA GLU A 147 15.61 -10.52 15.28
C GLU A 147 14.42 -11.14 16.01
N LEU A 148 14.16 -12.43 15.77
CA LEU A 148 13.07 -13.23 16.35
C LEU A 148 13.61 -14.27 17.34
#